data_AF-A0A2P6VBF2-F1
#
_entry.id   AF-A0A2P6VBF2-F1
#
_cell.length_a   1.000
_cell.length_b   1.000
_cell.length_c   1.000
_cell.angle_alpha   90.00
_cell.angle_beta   90.00
_cell.angle_gamma   90.00
#
_symmetry.space_group_name_H-M   'P 1'
#
loop_
_entity.id
_entity.type
_entity.pdbx_description
1 polymer ?
#
loop_
_entity_poly.entity_id
_entity_poly.type
_entity_poly.pdbx_seq_one_letter_code
_entity_poly.pdbx_strand_id
1 'polypeptide(L)'
;MLDHRVLRTPGRHPLIVPSRALALAIAAEWEWQLKRIQPFTMPLMSLAATAIDQPKHRAEVIDTLLQYLPSDVVLCRDEPGPLARRQAEIHDPVLRWAQRVLGVELQPTESIVGAELSEQQLEAVRRYLEGLDDWHLAAAEQLGGACKSVLLGLAGAAQHLGVEAAVAAARLEEDKQIEEWGFVEGGHDIDIADLRVRVAAPSVFLRLLHRH
;
A
#
# COMPACT_ATOMS: atom_id res chain seq x y z
N MET A 1 -3.69 3.19 -27.29
CA MET A 1 -3.23 2.25 -28.36
C MET A 1 -1.78 2.57 -28.61
N LEU A 2 -0.95 1.55 -28.81
CA LEU A 2 0.47 1.71 -29.18
C LEU A 2 0.61 1.16 -30.61
N ASP A 3 1.12 1.95 -31.55
CA ASP A 3 1.24 1.56 -32.97
C ASP A 3 -0.04 0.97 -33.57
N HIS A 4 -1.18 1.60 -33.28
CA HIS A 4 -2.53 1.16 -33.67
C HIS A 4 -2.96 -0.22 -33.13
N ARG A 5 -2.25 -0.76 -32.12
CA ARG A 5 -2.64 -1.99 -31.42
C ARG A 5 -3.22 -1.69 -30.04
N VAL A 6 -4.21 -2.49 -29.66
CA VAL A 6 -4.76 -2.49 -28.29
C VAL A 6 -3.68 -3.03 -27.36
N LEU A 7 -3.33 -2.25 -26.34
CA LEU A 7 -2.42 -2.69 -25.28
C LEU A 7 -3.04 -3.84 -24.51
N ARG A 8 -2.22 -4.81 -24.14
CA ARG A 8 -2.63 -5.99 -23.37
C ARG A 8 -1.82 -6.10 -22.11
N THR A 9 -2.43 -6.68 -21.08
CA THR A 9 -1.77 -7.06 -19.84
C THR A 9 -0.84 -8.26 -20.08
N PRO A 10 0.07 -8.60 -19.14
CA PRO A 10 0.88 -9.82 -19.21
C PRO A 10 0.03 -11.10 -19.34
N GLY A 11 -1.15 -11.13 -18.70
CA GLY A 11 -2.16 -12.19 -18.84
C GLY A 11 -2.88 -12.22 -20.20
N ARG A 12 -2.50 -11.34 -21.14
CA ARG A 12 -3.04 -11.20 -22.50
C ARG A 12 -4.48 -10.68 -22.58
N HIS A 13 -5.02 -10.14 -21.49
CA HIS A 13 -6.31 -9.45 -21.49
C HIS A 13 -6.18 -8.05 -22.10
N PRO A 14 -7.24 -7.52 -22.73
CA PRO A 14 -7.26 -6.12 -23.16
C PRO A 14 -7.09 -5.18 -21.95
N LEU A 15 -6.19 -4.20 -22.05
CA LEU A 15 -6.00 -3.18 -21.02
C LEU A 15 -7.16 -2.16 -21.07
N ILE A 16 -8.25 -2.47 -20.37
CA ILE A 16 -9.44 -1.61 -20.25
C ILE A 16 -9.48 -1.05 -18.84
N VAL A 17 -9.41 0.29 -18.73
CA VAL A 17 -9.40 1.00 -17.45
C VAL A 17 -10.65 1.88 -17.31
N PRO A 18 -11.14 2.15 -16.09
CA PRO A 18 -12.46 2.76 -15.87
C PRO A 18 -12.54 4.25 -16.24
N SER A 19 -11.40 4.94 -16.37
CA SER A 19 -11.33 6.38 -16.62
C SER A 19 -10.36 6.74 -17.75
N ARG A 20 -10.66 7.85 -18.42
CA ARG A 20 -9.76 8.46 -19.40
C ARG A 20 -8.47 8.96 -18.76
N ALA A 21 -8.56 9.51 -17.55
CA ALA A 21 -7.42 10.05 -16.83
C ALA A 21 -6.38 8.96 -16.53
N LEU A 22 -6.81 7.80 -16.06
CA LEU A 22 -5.94 6.65 -15.84
C LEU A 22 -5.37 6.11 -17.15
N ALA A 23 -6.17 6.05 -18.20
CA ALA A 23 -5.71 5.61 -19.52
C ALA A 23 -4.58 6.52 -20.07
N LEU A 24 -4.71 7.83 -19.91
CA LEU A 24 -3.69 8.80 -20.34
C LEU A 24 -2.42 8.71 -19.48
N ALA A 25 -2.56 8.51 -18.17
CA ALA A 25 -1.40 8.35 -17.28
C ALA A 25 -0.60 7.09 -17.62
N ILE A 26 -1.28 5.96 -17.87
CA ILE A 26 -0.62 4.72 -18.32
C ILE A 26 -0.01 4.91 -19.72
N ALA A 27 -0.67 5.63 -20.63
CA ALA A 27 -0.10 5.94 -21.94
C ALA A 27 1.20 6.73 -21.82
N ALA A 28 1.25 7.71 -20.89
CA ALA A 28 2.49 8.45 -20.62
C ALA A 28 3.62 7.53 -20.14
N GLU A 29 3.35 6.57 -19.23
CA GLU A 29 4.37 5.59 -18.81
C GLU A 29 4.94 4.81 -20.01
N TRP A 30 4.09 4.45 -20.99
CA TRP A 30 4.50 3.79 -22.23
C TRP A 30 5.31 4.69 -23.16
N GLU A 31 4.93 5.96 -23.32
CA GLU A 31 5.65 6.93 -24.15
C GLU A 31 7.09 7.17 -23.66
N TRP A 32 7.32 7.06 -22.34
CA TRP A 32 8.64 7.18 -21.73
C TRP A 32 9.54 5.94 -21.95
N GLN A 33 9.02 4.84 -22.50
CA GLN A 33 9.80 3.63 -22.78
C GLN A 33 10.57 3.74 -24.10
N LEU A 34 11.75 4.38 -24.07
CA LEU A 34 12.51 4.72 -25.29
C LEU A 34 13.13 3.51 -26.01
N LYS A 35 14.02 2.77 -25.34
CA LYS A 35 14.83 1.70 -25.98
C LYS A 35 14.43 0.30 -25.55
N ARG A 36 14.08 0.14 -24.29
CA ARG A 36 13.67 -1.12 -23.66
C ARG A 36 12.59 -0.80 -22.65
N ILE A 37 11.62 -1.69 -22.54
CA ILE A 37 10.57 -1.59 -21.53
C ILE A 37 11.23 -1.83 -20.16
N GLN A 38 11.00 -0.89 -19.23
CA GLN A 38 11.50 -0.93 -17.86
C GLN A 38 10.31 -0.96 -16.90
N PRO A 39 9.82 -2.15 -16.49
CA PRO A 39 8.59 -2.27 -15.69
C PRO A 39 8.58 -1.46 -14.39
N PHE A 40 9.73 -1.30 -13.74
CA PHE A 40 9.85 -0.51 -12.50
C PHE A 40 9.55 1.00 -12.70
N THR A 41 9.55 1.49 -13.94
CA THR A 41 9.14 2.86 -14.30
C THR A 41 7.69 2.96 -14.75
N MET A 42 6.93 1.85 -14.67
CA MET A 42 5.54 1.74 -15.13
C MET A 42 4.62 1.21 -14.02
N PRO A 43 4.58 1.85 -12.84
CA PRO A 43 3.81 1.36 -11.72
C PRO A 43 2.29 1.42 -11.93
N LEU A 44 1.75 2.39 -12.67
CA LEU A 44 0.31 2.47 -12.97
C LEU A 44 -0.12 1.37 -13.93
N MET A 45 0.72 1.05 -14.93
CA MET A 45 0.51 -0.10 -15.80
C MET A 45 0.51 -1.40 -14.98
N SER A 46 1.48 -1.56 -14.08
CA SER A 46 1.60 -2.75 -13.24
C SER A 46 0.37 -2.93 -12.34
N LEU A 47 -0.09 -1.86 -11.69
CA LEU A 47 -1.33 -1.87 -10.90
C LEU A 47 -2.56 -2.24 -11.73
N ALA A 48 -2.71 -1.64 -12.92
CA ALA A 48 -3.82 -1.95 -13.80
C ALA A 48 -3.79 -3.40 -14.28
N ALA A 49 -2.61 -3.92 -14.61
CA ALA A 49 -2.42 -5.31 -14.98
C ALA A 49 -2.80 -6.24 -13.82
N THR A 50 -2.35 -5.96 -12.60
CA THR A 50 -2.72 -6.77 -11.41
C THR A 50 -4.23 -6.77 -11.18
N ALA A 51 -4.89 -5.62 -11.25
CA ALA A 51 -6.34 -5.52 -11.06
C ALA A 51 -7.14 -6.28 -12.13
N ILE A 52 -6.67 -6.29 -13.38
CA ILE A 52 -7.34 -6.98 -14.50
C ILE A 52 -7.03 -8.48 -14.51
N ASP A 53 -5.77 -8.84 -14.39
CA ASP A 53 -5.31 -10.22 -14.56
C ASP A 53 -5.59 -11.08 -13.33
N GLN A 54 -5.69 -10.46 -12.14
CA GLN A 54 -5.88 -11.13 -10.86
C GLN A 54 -5.00 -12.40 -10.75
N PRO A 55 -3.66 -12.25 -10.82
CA PRO A 55 -2.75 -13.39 -10.94
C PRO A 55 -2.80 -14.33 -9.73
N LYS A 56 -3.28 -13.83 -8.59
CA LYS A 56 -3.62 -14.62 -7.39
C LYS A 56 -5.14 -14.59 -7.20
N HIS A 57 -5.68 -15.63 -6.59
CA HIS A 57 -7.08 -15.59 -6.17
C HIS A 57 -7.29 -14.48 -5.14
N ARG A 58 -8.42 -13.77 -5.25
CA ARG A 58 -8.79 -12.70 -4.31
C ARG A 58 -8.69 -13.13 -2.84
N ALA A 59 -9.17 -14.34 -2.52
CA ALA A 59 -9.09 -14.89 -1.17
C ALA A 59 -7.64 -15.05 -0.69
N GLU A 60 -6.72 -15.49 -1.57
CA GLU A 60 -5.30 -15.65 -1.24
C GLU A 60 -4.61 -14.30 -0.93
N VAL A 61 -4.96 -13.24 -1.67
CA VAL A 61 -4.47 -11.87 -1.40
C VAL A 61 -4.93 -11.41 -0.02
N ILE A 62 -6.21 -11.59 0.28
CA ILE A 62 -6.80 -11.20 1.57
C ILE A 62 -6.19 -12.00 2.71
N ASP A 63 -6.03 -13.31 2.55
CA ASP A 63 -5.40 -14.18 3.55
C ASP A 63 -3.95 -13.78 3.81
N THR A 64 -3.21 -13.44 2.75
CA THR A 64 -1.83 -12.96 2.86
C THR A 64 -1.77 -11.65 3.66
N LEU A 65 -2.66 -10.69 3.39
CA LEU A 65 -2.71 -9.45 4.15
C LEU A 65 -3.04 -9.71 5.63
N LEU A 66 -4.03 -10.56 5.91
CA LEU A 66 -4.43 -10.89 7.29
C LEU A 66 -3.31 -11.57 8.09
N GLN A 67 -2.44 -12.36 7.44
CA GLN A 67 -1.28 -12.98 8.10
C GLN A 67 -0.29 -11.95 8.67
N TYR A 68 -0.19 -10.77 8.05
CA TYR A 68 0.72 -9.71 8.52
C TYR A 68 0.10 -8.79 9.58
N LEU A 69 -1.21 -8.84 9.77
CA LEU A 69 -1.91 -7.93 10.68
C LEU A 69 -1.44 -8.02 12.14
N PRO A 70 -1.17 -9.22 12.72
CA PRO A 70 -0.62 -9.30 14.08
C PRO A 70 0.71 -8.56 14.25
N SER A 71 1.55 -8.52 13.21
CA SER A 71 2.84 -7.84 13.21
C SER A 71 2.79 -6.45 12.58
N ASP A 72 1.60 -5.87 12.41
CA ASP A 72 1.43 -4.58 11.75
C ASP A 72 2.11 -3.46 12.55
N VAL A 73 2.90 -2.62 11.90
CA VAL A 73 3.64 -1.51 12.54
C VAL A 73 2.73 -0.53 13.29
N VAL A 74 1.45 -0.43 12.92
CA VAL A 74 0.48 0.43 13.62
C VAL A 74 0.01 -0.20 14.94
N LEU A 75 0.08 -1.54 15.05
CA LEU A 75 -0.28 -2.30 16.25
C LEU A 75 0.94 -2.59 17.14
N CYS A 76 2.14 -2.70 16.58
CA CYS A 76 3.34 -2.92 17.36
C CYS A 76 3.88 -1.58 17.91
N ARG A 77 4.04 -1.49 19.23
CA ARG A 77 4.57 -0.33 19.93
C ARG A 77 5.87 -0.72 20.63
N ASP A 78 6.84 0.18 20.60
CA ASP A 78 8.09 0.04 21.34
C ASP A 78 7.84 0.19 22.86
N GLU A 79 8.82 -0.23 23.67
CA GLU A 79 8.79 -0.06 25.12
C GLU A 79 8.58 1.41 25.51
N PRO A 80 7.96 1.68 26.68
CA PRO A 80 7.65 3.03 27.13
C PRO A 80 8.87 3.99 27.07
N GLY A 81 8.84 4.92 26.12
CA GLY A 81 9.97 5.80 25.86
C GLY A 81 9.69 6.84 24.78
N PRO A 82 10.73 7.58 24.34
CA PRO A 82 10.61 8.60 23.29
C PRO A 82 10.10 8.03 21.95
N LEU A 83 10.55 6.83 21.55
CA LEU A 83 10.11 6.20 20.30
C LEU A 83 8.64 5.78 20.39
N ALA A 84 8.22 5.13 21.47
CA ALA A 84 6.81 4.80 21.71
C ALA A 84 5.88 6.02 21.64
N ARG A 85 6.30 7.18 22.16
CA ARG A 85 5.52 8.44 22.04
C ARG A 85 5.41 8.91 20.60
N ARG A 86 6.51 8.89 19.85
CA ARG A 86 6.53 9.29 18.43
C ARG A 86 5.71 8.33 17.57
N GLN A 87 5.74 7.03 17.87
CA GLN A 87 4.89 6.04 17.23
C GLN A 87 3.42 6.30 17.55
N ALA A 88 3.05 6.61 18.79
CA ALA A 88 1.66 6.98 19.14
C ALA A 88 1.18 8.22 18.38
N GLU A 89 2.00 9.27 18.30
CA GLU A 89 1.67 10.50 17.56
C GLU A 89 1.35 10.24 16.08
N ILE A 90 2.08 9.33 15.44
CA ILE A 90 1.99 9.06 14.00
C ILE A 90 0.99 7.94 13.67
N HIS A 91 0.95 6.88 14.47
CA HIS A 91 0.16 5.68 14.19
C HIS A 91 -1.24 5.70 14.81
N ASP A 92 -1.44 6.34 15.97
CA ASP A 92 -2.77 6.36 16.60
C ASP A 92 -3.87 7.01 15.73
N PRO A 93 -3.59 8.07 14.93
CA PRO A 93 -4.59 8.58 13.98
C PRO A 93 -5.06 7.52 12.98
N VAL A 94 -4.15 6.70 12.47
CA VAL A 94 -4.46 5.60 11.55
C VAL A 94 -5.24 4.50 12.27
N LEU A 95 -4.82 4.14 13.49
CA LEU A 95 -5.50 3.14 14.31
C LEU A 95 -6.95 3.55 14.61
N ARG A 96 -7.17 4.80 15.06
CA ARG A 96 -8.51 5.33 15.31
C ARG A 96 -9.38 5.35 14.05
N TRP A 97 -8.77 5.70 12.90
CA TRP A 97 -9.47 5.61 11.62
C TRP A 97 -9.88 4.17 11.31
N ALA A 98 -8.97 3.22 11.47
CA ALA A 98 -9.19 1.80 11.20
C ALA A 98 -10.31 1.26 12.10
N GLN A 99 -10.25 1.50 13.41
CA GLN A 99 -11.28 1.07 14.35
C GLN A 99 -12.67 1.60 13.97
N ARG A 100 -12.76 2.87 13.54
CA ARG A 100 -14.03 3.48 13.10
C ARG A 100 -14.59 2.84 11.83
N VAL A 101 -13.75 2.52 10.83
CA VAL A 101 -14.23 1.94 9.57
C VAL A 101 -14.48 0.44 9.65
N LEU A 102 -13.72 -0.27 10.48
CA LEU A 102 -13.85 -1.71 10.69
C LEU A 102 -14.95 -2.04 11.72
N GLY A 103 -15.31 -1.09 12.58
CA GLY A 103 -16.32 -1.29 13.62
C GLY A 103 -15.86 -2.23 14.74
N VAL A 104 -14.54 -2.39 14.92
CA VAL A 104 -13.93 -3.19 15.98
C VAL A 104 -12.85 -2.39 16.70
N GLU A 105 -12.65 -2.70 17.97
CA GLU A 105 -11.56 -2.15 18.74
C GLU A 105 -10.26 -2.89 18.38
N LEU A 106 -9.17 -2.15 18.19
CA LEU A 106 -7.83 -2.66 17.97
C LEU A 106 -6.92 -1.91 18.93
N GLN A 107 -6.06 -2.62 19.65
CA GLN A 107 -5.18 -2.04 20.64
C GLN A 107 -3.73 -2.29 20.25
N PRO A 108 -2.83 -1.30 20.42
CA PRO A 108 -1.41 -1.55 20.26
C PRO A 108 -0.91 -2.56 21.30
N THR A 109 0.17 -3.25 20.96
CA THR A 109 0.85 -4.23 21.80
C THR A 109 2.32 -3.85 21.93
N GLU A 110 2.91 -4.13 23.10
CA GLU A 110 4.35 -4.06 23.34
C GLU A 110 5.03 -5.43 23.13
N SER A 111 4.28 -6.42 22.65
CA SER A 111 4.73 -7.79 22.47
C SER A 111 5.65 -7.95 21.25
N ILE A 112 6.80 -8.57 21.46
CA ILE A 112 7.75 -8.94 20.40
C ILE A 112 7.14 -9.96 19.41
N VAL A 113 6.18 -10.78 19.86
CA VAL A 113 5.53 -11.79 19.00
C VAL A 113 4.37 -11.22 18.17
N GLY A 114 4.00 -9.96 18.38
CA GLY A 114 2.87 -9.30 17.72
C GLY A 114 1.59 -9.26 18.55
N ALA A 115 0.54 -8.69 17.97
CA ALA A 115 -0.74 -8.43 18.60
C ALA A 115 -1.62 -9.70 18.59
N GLU A 116 -2.25 -9.99 19.73
CA GLU A 116 -3.26 -11.03 19.82
C GLU A 116 -4.60 -10.50 19.31
N LEU A 117 -5.05 -11.03 18.17
CA LEU A 117 -6.29 -10.62 17.52
C LEU A 117 -7.34 -11.73 17.65
N SER A 118 -8.51 -11.36 18.15
CA SER A 118 -9.70 -12.21 18.17
C SER A 118 -10.19 -12.51 16.75
N GLU A 119 -10.93 -13.63 16.60
CA GLU A 119 -11.58 -13.99 15.33
C GLU A 119 -12.48 -12.85 14.81
N GLN A 120 -13.16 -12.14 15.70
CA GLN A 120 -14.02 -11.00 15.34
C GLN A 120 -13.22 -9.86 14.70
N GLN A 121 -12.02 -9.56 15.20
CA GLN A 121 -11.17 -8.50 14.64
C GLN A 121 -10.62 -8.89 13.27
N LEU A 122 -10.13 -10.12 13.13
CA LEU A 122 -9.64 -10.64 11.84
C LEU A 122 -10.76 -10.65 10.79
N GLU A 123 -11.95 -11.10 11.18
CA GLU A 123 -13.13 -11.14 10.30
C GLU A 123 -13.61 -9.74 9.90
N ALA A 124 -13.52 -8.74 10.78
CA ALA A 124 -13.86 -7.36 10.42
C ALA A 124 -12.92 -6.81 9.33
N VAL A 125 -11.62 -7.07 9.45
CA VAL A 125 -10.62 -6.67 8.45
C VAL A 125 -10.82 -7.44 7.14
N ARG A 126 -11.09 -8.75 7.23
CA ARG A 126 -11.45 -9.59 6.07
C ARG A 126 -12.63 -9.00 5.32
N ARG A 127 -13.74 -8.72 6.00
CA ARG A 127 -14.95 -8.16 5.40
C ARG A 127 -14.70 -6.82 4.72
N TYR A 128 -13.89 -5.96 5.34
CA TYR A 128 -13.50 -4.69 4.74
C TYR A 128 -12.74 -4.91 3.42
N LEU A 129 -11.74 -5.80 3.43
CA LEU A 129 -10.97 -6.16 2.24
C LEU A 129 -11.85 -6.79 1.15
N GLU A 130 -12.74 -7.71 1.53
CA GLU A 130 -13.68 -8.37 0.62
C GLU A 130 -14.64 -7.38 -0.05
N GLY A 131 -14.98 -6.27 0.61
CA GLY A 131 -15.81 -5.20 0.06
C GLY A 131 -15.12 -4.29 -0.96
N LEU A 132 -13.79 -4.35 -1.12
CA LEU A 132 -13.05 -3.55 -2.11
C LEU A 132 -13.27 -4.08 -3.53
N ASP A 133 -13.38 -3.22 -4.54
CA ASP A 133 -13.25 -3.70 -5.92
C ASP A 133 -11.81 -4.13 -6.23
N ASP A 134 -11.58 -4.73 -7.41
CA ASP A 134 -10.26 -5.27 -7.77
C ASP A 134 -9.18 -4.19 -7.92
N TRP A 135 -9.57 -2.96 -8.26
CA TRP A 135 -8.65 -1.81 -8.36
C TRP A 135 -8.19 -1.36 -6.99
N HIS A 136 -9.12 -1.26 -6.04
CA HIS A 136 -8.84 -0.89 -4.66
C HIS A 136 -8.09 -2.01 -3.92
N LEU A 137 -8.40 -3.28 -4.18
CA LEU A 137 -7.67 -4.39 -3.58
C LEU A 137 -6.23 -4.47 -4.09
N ALA A 138 -5.99 -4.30 -5.39
CA ALA A 138 -4.64 -4.26 -5.95
C ALA A 138 -3.81 -3.11 -5.34
N ALA A 139 -4.43 -1.93 -5.16
CA ALA A 139 -3.78 -0.81 -4.52
C ALA A 139 -3.51 -1.07 -3.02
N ALA A 140 -4.46 -1.67 -2.31
CA ALA A 140 -4.29 -2.03 -0.89
C ALA A 140 -3.19 -3.09 -0.69
N GLU A 141 -3.10 -4.11 -1.55
CA GLU A 141 -2.02 -5.10 -1.53
C GLU A 141 -0.66 -4.43 -1.73
N GLN A 142 -0.53 -3.57 -2.74
CA GLN A 142 0.74 -2.89 -3.01
C GLN A 142 1.13 -1.93 -1.89
N LEU A 143 0.19 -1.11 -1.39
CA LEU A 143 0.45 -0.20 -0.28
C LEU A 143 0.79 -0.97 1.00
N GLY A 144 0.07 -2.06 1.28
CA GLY A 144 0.32 -2.90 2.44
C GLY A 144 1.71 -3.53 2.43
N GLY A 145 2.13 -4.06 1.28
CA GLY A 145 3.48 -4.58 1.08
C GLY A 145 4.56 -3.50 1.16
N ALA A 146 4.33 -2.33 0.55
CA ALA A 146 5.29 -1.23 0.55
C ALA A 146 5.49 -0.65 1.96
N CYS A 147 4.40 -0.41 2.68
CA CYS A 147 4.43 0.12 4.05
C CYS A 147 4.70 -0.95 5.11
N LYS A 148 4.78 -2.24 4.72
CA LYS A 148 4.84 -3.40 5.64
C LYS A 148 3.73 -3.36 6.70
N SER A 149 2.54 -2.88 6.31
CA SER A 149 1.43 -2.62 7.22
C SER A 149 0.10 -2.65 6.48
N VAL A 150 -0.77 -3.56 6.89
CA VAL A 150 -2.14 -3.69 6.42
C VAL A 150 -2.93 -2.42 6.74
N LEU A 151 -2.81 -1.89 7.95
CA LEU A 151 -3.57 -0.71 8.38
C LEU A 151 -3.17 0.55 7.62
N LEU A 152 -1.87 0.78 7.39
CA LEU A 152 -1.40 1.87 6.51
C LEU A 152 -1.84 1.64 5.06
N GLY A 153 -1.79 0.39 4.59
CA GLY A 153 -2.27 0.00 3.27
C GLY A 153 -3.74 0.34 3.04
N LEU A 154 -4.60 -0.05 3.98
CA LEU A 154 -6.03 0.25 3.97
C LEU A 154 -6.30 1.76 4.05
N ALA A 155 -5.60 2.49 4.92
CA ALA A 155 -5.77 3.93 5.07
C ALA A 155 -5.35 4.71 3.80
N GLY A 156 -4.26 4.28 3.16
CA GLY A 156 -3.82 4.83 1.88
C GLY A 156 -4.78 4.49 0.74
N ALA A 157 -5.26 3.25 0.69
CA ALA A 157 -6.23 2.81 -0.32
C ALA A 157 -7.58 3.53 -0.20
N ALA A 158 -8.00 3.84 1.04
CA ALA A 158 -9.17 4.65 1.31
C ALA A 158 -8.95 6.16 1.12
N GLN A 159 -7.75 6.57 0.67
CA GLN A 159 -7.34 7.98 0.52
C GLN A 159 -7.46 8.80 1.81
N HIS A 160 -7.45 8.13 2.97
CA HIS A 160 -7.42 8.79 4.28
C HIS A 160 -6.01 9.28 4.64
N LEU A 161 -4.99 8.53 4.20
CA LEU A 161 -3.60 8.84 4.45
C LEU A 161 -2.91 9.32 3.17
N GLY A 162 -2.30 10.51 3.23
CA GLY A 162 -1.51 11.06 2.12
C GLY A 162 -0.15 10.36 1.97
N VAL A 163 0.48 10.52 0.81
CA VAL A 163 1.75 9.85 0.46
C VAL A 163 2.85 10.13 1.50
N GLU A 164 3.14 11.41 1.78
CA GLU A 164 4.21 11.75 2.74
C GLU A 164 3.92 11.22 4.14
N ALA A 165 2.65 11.24 4.57
CA ALA A 165 2.24 10.73 5.87
C ALA A 165 2.37 9.19 5.94
N ALA A 166 2.02 8.48 4.86
CA ALA A 166 2.18 7.03 4.76
C ALA A 166 3.65 6.62 4.77
N VAL A 167 4.50 7.32 4.01
CA VAL A 167 5.96 7.10 3.99
C VAL A 167 6.56 7.34 5.38
N ALA A 168 6.22 8.46 6.03
CA ALA A 168 6.70 8.77 7.38
C ALA A 168 6.23 7.74 8.42
N ALA A 169 4.98 7.29 8.33
CA ALA A 169 4.44 6.28 9.23
C ALA A 169 5.10 4.90 9.05
N ALA A 170 5.37 4.50 7.82
CA ALA A 170 6.00 3.21 7.50
C ALA A 170 7.48 3.16 7.90
N ARG A 171 8.19 4.29 7.82
CA ARG A 171 9.65 4.36 8.05
C ARG A 171 10.04 4.83 9.44
N LEU A 172 9.09 5.11 10.32
CA LEU A 172 9.36 5.80 11.59
C LEU A 172 10.54 5.20 12.38
N GLU A 173 10.59 3.87 12.49
CA GLU A 173 11.67 3.17 13.19
C GLU A 173 12.98 3.17 12.41
N GLU A 174 12.92 2.94 11.09
CA GLU A 174 14.09 2.97 10.21
C GLU A 174 14.77 4.36 10.24
N ASP A 175 13.98 5.43 10.19
CA ASP A 175 14.46 6.80 10.26
C ASP A 175 15.04 7.12 11.66
N LYS A 176 14.45 6.57 12.73
CA LYS A 176 15.02 6.68 14.08
C LYS A 176 16.37 5.97 14.21
N GLN A 177 16.52 4.79 13.62
CA GLN A 177 17.79 4.07 13.57
C GLN A 177 18.85 4.83 12.77
N ILE A 178 18.47 5.48 11.66
CA ILE A 178 19.36 6.34 10.89
C ILE A 178 19.81 7.56 11.70
N GLU A 179 18.90 8.19 12.47
CA GLU A 179 19.24 9.30 13.37
C GLU A 179 20.29 8.88 14.43
N GLU A 180 20.24 7.63 14.91
CA GLU A 180 21.13 7.13 15.96
C GLU A 180 22.45 6.56 15.43
N TRP A 181 22.41 5.82 14.33
CA TRP A 181 23.52 5.00 13.84
C TRP A 181 24.11 5.48 12.50
N GLY A 182 23.51 6.52 11.91
CA GLY A 182 23.99 7.16 10.70
C GLY A 182 23.40 6.60 9.40
N PHE A 183 23.53 7.38 8.35
CA PHE A 183 22.97 7.09 7.02
C PHE A 183 23.95 6.27 6.16
N VAL A 184 23.45 5.21 5.52
CA VAL A 184 24.17 4.38 4.56
C VAL A 184 23.72 4.72 3.13
N GLU A 185 24.60 5.40 2.39
CA GLU A 185 24.40 5.76 0.98
C GLU A 185 24.37 4.50 0.09
N GLY A 186 23.50 4.50 -0.92
CA GLY A 186 23.24 3.35 -1.79
C GLY A 186 22.33 2.27 -1.20
N GLY A 187 22.00 2.36 0.10
CA GLY A 187 20.98 1.53 0.74
C GLY A 187 19.74 2.35 1.06
N HIS A 188 19.87 3.28 2.02
CA HIS A 188 18.72 4.00 2.54
C HIS A 188 18.11 5.00 1.54
N ASP A 189 18.90 5.66 0.70
CA ASP A 189 18.40 6.54 -0.36
C ASP A 189 17.57 5.78 -1.40
N ILE A 190 18.04 4.62 -1.84
CA ILE A 190 17.32 3.76 -2.79
C ILE A 190 16.02 3.27 -2.16
N ASP A 191 16.06 2.81 -0.91
CA ASP A 191 14.87 2.35 -0.20
C ASP A 191 13.83 3.46 -0.03
N ILE A 192 14.27 4.68 0.30
CA ILE A 192 13.38 5.86 0.40
C ILE A 192 12.74 6.16 -0.96
N ALA A 193 13.55 6.20 -2.01
CA ALA A 193 13.07 6.52 -3.36
C ALA A 193 12.07 5.46 -3.86
N ASP A 194 12.38 4.18 -3.69
CA ASP A 194 11.53 3.07 -4.08
C ASP A 194 10.24 3.05 -3.25
N LEU A 195 10.31 3.22 -1.93
CA LEU A 195 9.12 3.33 -1.09
C LEU A 195 8.21 4.47 -1.54
N ARG A 196 8.77 5.65 -1.82
CA ARG A 196 8.00 6.80 -2.32
C ARG A 196 7.26 6.47 -3.61
N VAL A 197 7.90 5.79 -4.56
CA VAL A 197 7.23 5.35 -5.80
C VAL A 197 6.12 4.35 -5.48
N ARG A 198 6.41 3.34 -4.65
CA ARG A 198 5.45 2.27 -4.30
C ARG A 198 4.26 2.77 -3.47
N VAL A 199 4.38 3.90 -2.77
CA VAL A 199 3.27 4.55 -2.05
C VAL A 199 2.55 5.58 -2.93
N ALA A 200 3.29 6.39 -3.68
CA ALA A 200 2.72 7.44 -4.52
C ALA A 200 1.91 6.86 -5.68
N ALA A 201 2.40 5.80 -6.34
CA ALA A 201 1.73 5.27 -7.52
C ALA A 201 0.33 4.71 -7.22
N PRO A 202 0.09 3.86 -6.20
CA PRO A 202 -1.26 3.45 -5.84
C PRO A 202 -2.15 4.64 -5.42
N SER A 203 -1.59 5.64 -4.73
CA SER A 203 -2.36 6.83 -4.34
C SER A 203 -2.84 7.63 -5.56
N VAL A 204 -1.95 7.86 -6.53
CA VAL A 204 -2.30 8.51 -7.80
C VAL A 204 -3.26 7.66 -8.60
N PHE A 205 -3.01 6.35 -8.70
CA PHE A 205 -3.85 5.38 -9.39
C PHE A 205 -5.31 5.46 -8.94
N LEU A 206 -5.55 5.41 -7.63
CA LEU A 206 -6.89 5.48 -7.04
C LEU A 206 -7.58 6.82 -7.30
N ARG A 207 -6.85 7.93 -7.24
CA ARG A 207 -7.40 9.26 -7.60
C ARG A 207 -7.83 9.32 -9.05
N LEU A 208 -7.07 8.69 -9.93
CA LEU A 208 -7.36 8.63 -11.36
C LEU A 208 -8.53 7.69 -11.70
N LEU A 209 -8.99 6.81 -10.81
CA LEU A 209 -10.15 5.94 -11.08
C LEU A 209 -11.46 6.71 -11.22
N HIS A 210 -11.61 7.84 -10.54
CA HIS A 210 -12.84 8.63 -10.55
C HIS A 210 -12.98 9.45 -11.85
N ARG A 211 -14.20 9.46 -12.40
CA ARG A 211 -14.60 10.39 -13.47
C ARG A 211 -14.87 11.76 -12.83
N HIS A 212 -14.14 12.79 -13.24
CA HIS A 212 -14.65 14.15 -13.17
C HIS A 212 -15.81 14.32 -14.15
#